data_AF-A0AAV6G4C9-F1
#
_entry.id   AF-A0AAV6G4C9-F1
#
_cell.length_a   1.000
_cell.length_b   1.000
_cell.length_c   1.000
_cell.angle_alpha   90.00
_cell.angle_beta   90.00
_cell.angle_gamma   90.00
#
_symmetry.space_group_name_H-M   'P 1'
#
loop_
_entity.id
_entity.type
_entity.pdbx_description
1 polymer ?
#
loop_
_entity_poly.entity_id
_entity_poly.type
_entity_poly.pdbx_seq_one_letter_code
_entity_poly.pdbx_strand_id
1 'polypeptide(L)'
;MAGKLKKQLKEAAGIIGAGSFLFASYLTAVGDERFYANSLMPLLQKVVSAETAHVLAVRILSWGLVPLNRYQDPASLEVNVMGQRFRNPVGMAAGFDKHGEAVDGLYKLGFGFVEVGTVTPKPQEGNPQPRVFRLPSDQAVINRYGFNSCGLSEVFERLKARETKQAELTKVGLPLGINLGKNKLTEDAVSDYLKGIQTLGPLADYLVVNVSSPNTPGLRNLQAKGELRHLLVKVLRERDLLQGSRKVPVLLKIAPDLCAQDKQDIADVVRELRVDGIIVSNTTVSRPESLRDSSSKEAGGLSGQPLKTMATEVVRDMYRMTEGKIPIIGVGGIASGQDALDKIRAGASLVQLYTALVYQGPPLITKIKKELDQLLQEQGFASVSEAVGADHRSSKSAQASEPSDSEEQQINGPFMCHQRTVQLILFFHPQGLYRHNL
;
A
#
# COMPACT_ATOMS: atom_id res chain seq x y z
N MET A 1 19.13 61.15 -8.31
CA MET A 1 19.16 59.84 -8.99
C MET A 1 18.86 58.66 -8.07
N ALA A 2 19.51 58.52 -6.91
CA ALA A 2 19.33 57.36 -6.02
C ALA A 2 17.88 57.09 -5.54
N GLY A 3 17.09 58.13 -5.22
CA GLY A 3 15.70 57.96 -4.79
C GLY A 3 14.75 57.44 -5.88
N LYS A 4 14.98 57.83 -7.14
CA LYS A 4 14.20 57.36 -8.30
C LYS A 4 14.51 55.90 -8.61
N LEU A 5 15.79 55.53 -8.57
CA LEU A 5 16.23 54.14 -8.74
C LEU A 5 15.69 53.22 -7.64
N LYS A 6 15.72 53.67 -6.37
CA LYS A 6 15.14 52.92 -5.23
C LYS A 6 13.63 52.71 -5.39
N LYS A 7 12.90 53.71 -5.88
CA LYS A 7 11.45 53.58 -6.17
C LYS A 7 11.18 52.59 -7.31
N GLN A 8 11.92 52.69 -8.42
CA GLN A 8 11.79 51.77 -9.55
C GLN A 8 12.14 50.33 -9.17
N LEU A 9 13.17 50.11 -8.35
CA LEU A 9 13.50 48.78 -7.83
C LEU A 9 12.39 48.21 -6.94
N LYS A 10 11.76 49.06 -6.10
CA LYS A 10 10.63 48.64 -5.25
C LYS A 10 9.40 48.27 -6.09
N GLU A 11 9.09 49.06 -7.12
CA GLU A 11 7.99 48.79 -8.04
C GLU A 11 8.23 47.51 -8.85
N ALA A 12 9.44 47.34 -9.39
CA ALA A 12 9.83 46.12 -10.11
C ALA A 12 9.74 44.88 -9.20
N ALA A 13 10.21 44.96 -7.95
CA ALA A 13 10.09 43.88 -6.98
C ALA A 13 8.61 43.55 -6.69
N GLY A 14 7.74 44.55 -6.58
CA GLY A 14 6.30 44.36 -6.42
C GLY A 14 5.66 43.64 -7.60
N ILE A 15 5.97 44.06 -8.84
CA ILE A 15 5.43 43.45 -10.06
C ILE A 15 5.91 42.00 -10.21
N ILE A 16 7.21 41.76 -10.04
CA ILE A 16 7.80 40.41 -10.13
C ILE A 16 7.22 39.49 -9.05
N GLY A 17 7.08 40.00 -7.82
CA GLY A 17 6.48 39.25 -6.71
C GLY A 17 5.02 38.87 -6.98
N ALA A 18 4.20 39.83 -7.42
CA ALA A 18 2.80 39.57 -7.75
C ALA A 18 2.66 38.59 -8.93
N GLY A 19 3.45 38.77 -9.99
CA GLY A 19 3.46 37.87 -11.15
C GLY A 19 3.87 36.43 -10.76
N SER A 20 4.91 36.30 -9.93
CA SER A 20 5.36 34.99 -9.43
C SER A 20 4.31 34.31 -8.56
N PHE A 21 3.63 35.07 -7.70
CA PHE A 21 2.54 34.55 -6.87
C PHE A 21 1.36 34.07 -7.72
N LEU A 22 0.94 34.85 -8.72
CA LEU A 22 -0.13 34.45 -9.64
C LEU A 22 0.24 33.21 -10.45
N PHE A 23 1.48 33.14 -10.96
CA PHE A 23 1.96 31.99 -11.72
C PHE A 23 2.04 30.73 -10.85
N ALA A 24 2.59 30.83 -9.63
CA ALA A 24 2.61 29.72 -8.68
C ALA A 24 1.19 29.27 -8.29
N SER A 25 0.27 30.22 -8.09
CA SER A 25 -1.14 29.92 -7.80
C SER A 25 -1.82 29.20 -8.96
N TYR A 26 -1.55 29.63 -10.20
CA TYR A 26 -2.02 28.97 -11.40
C TYR A 26 -1.49 27.53 -11.49
N LEU A 27 -0.17 27.32 -11.36
CA LEU A 27 0.44 25.99 -11.40
C LEU A 27 -0.09 25.06 -10.30
N THR A 28 -0.32 25.61 -9.11
CA THR A 28 -0.97 24.91 -7.99
C THR A 28 -2.38 24.47 -8.36
N ALA A 29 -3.18 25.37 -8.94
CA ALA A 29 -4.57 25.13 -9.29
C ALA A 29 -4.74 24.16 -10.47
N VAL A 30 -3.87 24.20 -11.48
CA VAL A 30 -3.92 23.28 -12.62
C VAL A 30 -3.27 21.92 -12.33
N GLY A 31 -2.60 21.77 -11.18
CA GLY A 31 -1.99 20.51 -10.79
C GLY A 31 -0.73 20.18 -11.58
N ASP A 32 0.14 21.17 -11.85
CA ASP A 32 1.39 20.92 -12.58
C ASP A 32 2.32 20.00 -11.77
N GLU A 33 2.54 18.78 -12.26
CA GLU A 33 3.28 17.74 -11.56
C GLU A 33 4.70 18.19 -11.16
N ARG A 34 5.42 18.84 -12.09
CA ARG A 34 6.80 19.26 -11.88
C ARG A 34 6.89 20.36 -10.85
N PHE A 35 5.97 21.32 -10.89
CA PHE A 35 5.89 22.40 -9.91
C PHE A 35 5.59 21.87 -8.51
N TYR A 36 4.65 20.92 -8.39
CA TYR A 36 4.37 20.27 -7.09
C TYR A 36 5.60 19.55 -6.56
N ALA A 37 6.15 18.60 -7.33
CA ALA A 37 7.22 17.72 -6.85
C ALA A 37 8.55 18.45 -6.63
N ASN A 38 8.90 19.43 -7.47
CA ASN A 38 10.23 20.03 -7.46
C ASN A 38 10.29 21.40 -6.74
N SER A 39 9.15 22.06 -6.54
CA SER A 39 9.10 23.42 -5.98
C SER A 39 8.20 23.53 -4.76
N LEU A 40 6.89 23.30 -4.93
CA LEU A 40 5.90 23.57 -3.88
C LEU A 40 6.05 22.61 -2.70
N MET A 41 6.08 21.29 -2.95
CA MET A 41 6.17 20.30 -1.87
C MET A 41 7.51 20.41 -1.10
N PRO A 42 8.68 20.53 -1.75
CA PRO A 42 9.93 20.78 -1.03
C PRO A 42 9.92 22.06 -0.18
N LEU A 43 9.29 23.14 -0.65
CA LEU A 43 9.15 24.37 0.14
C LEU A 43 8.26 24.14 1.37
N LEU A 44 7.07 23.56 1.17
CA LEU A 44 6.13 23.26 2.26
C LEU A 44 6.73 22.34 3.32
N GLN A 45 7.53 21.36 2.89
CA GLN A 45 8.19 20.43 3.81
C GLN A 45 9.23 21.11 4.71
N LYS A 46 9.84 22.21 4.27
CA LYS A 46 10.83 22.98 5.05
C LYS A 46 10.18 23.91 6.08
N VAL A 47 8.99 24.44 5.77
CA VAL A 47 8.35 25.49 6.58
C VAL A 47 7.24 24.98 7.50
N VAL A 48 6.67 23.80 7.23
CA VAL A 48 5.58 23.21 8.02
C VAL A 48 5.98 21.85 8.57
N SER A 49 5.74 21.62 9.86
CA SER A 49 5.93 20.32 10.50
C SER A 49 5.12 19.21 9.80
N ALA A 50 5.52 17.95 9.97
CA ALA A 50 4.86 16.82 9.33
C ALA A 50 3.39 16.69 9.73
N GLU A 51 3.08 16.81 11.02
CA GLU A 51 1.71 16.68 11.53
C GLU A 51 0.84 17.88 11.15
N THR A 52 1.36 19.10 11.27
CA THR A 52 0.63 20.31 10.87
C THR A 52 0.29 20.31 9.38
N ALA A 53 1.25 19.89 8.53
CA ALA A 53 0.99 19.79 7.09
C ALA A 53 -0.07 18.74 6.77
N HIS A 54 -0.09 17.63 7.50
CA HIS A 54 -1.10 16.59 7.33
C HIS A 54 -2.50 17.10 7.70
N VAL A 55 -2.66 17.72 8.88
CA VAL A 55 -3.93 18.32 9.32
C VAL A 55 -4.42 19.36 8.32
N LEU A 56 -3.52 20.22 7.85
CA LEU A 56 -3.85 21.24 6.85
C LEU A 56 -4.29 20.59 5.53
N ALA A 57 -3.60 19.56 5.06
CA ALA A 57 -3.97 18.85 3.83
C ALA A 57 -5.37 18.23 3.94
N VAL A 58 -5.68 17.53 5.04
CA VAL A 58 -7.03 16.97 5.28
C VAL A 58 -8.08 18.07 5.27
N ARG A 59 -7.83 19.20 5.94
CA ARG A 59 -8.75 20.35 5.99
C ARG A 59 -8.97 21.03 4.64
N ILE A 60 -7.91 21.19 3.84
CA ILE A 60 -8.02 21.74 2.48
C ILE A 60 -8.87 20.80 1.60
N LEU A 61 -8.65 19.50 1.72
CA LEU A 61 -9.41 18.48 0.98
C LEU A 61 -10.87 18.39 1.44
N SER A 62 -11.16 18.58 2.73
CA SER A 62 -12.54 18.60 3.24
C SER A 62 -13.35 19.79 2.70
N TRP A 63 -12.68 20.92 2.40
CA TRP A 63 -13.27 22.04 1.66
C TRP A 63 -13.40 21.79 0.16
N GLY A 64 -12.93 20.65 -0.34
CA GLY A 64 -12.94 20.32 -1.76
C GLY A 64 -11.98 21.15 -2.59
N LEU A 65 -11.01 21.82 -1.96
CA LEU A 65 -9.97 22.58 -2.62
C LEU A 65 -8.90 21.61 -3.13
N VAL A 66 -9.07 21.19 -4.38
CA VAL A 66 -8.18 20.25 -5.06
C VAL A 66 -7.65 20.87 -6.34
N PRO A 67 -6.47 20.44 -6.82
CA PRO A 67 -6.04 20.78 -8.18
C PRO A 67 -7.03 20.25 -9.20
N LEU A 68 -7.13 20.94 -10.34
CA LEU A 68 -8.00 20.53 -11.44
C LEU A 68 -7.56 19.17 -11.98
N ASN A 69 -8.44 18.17 -11.88
CA ASN A 69 -8.23 16.86 -12.48
C ASN A 69 -9.20 16.67 -13.66
N ARG A 70 -8.66 16.60 -14.88
CA ARG A 70 -9.42 16.33 -16.11
C ARG A 70 -9.21 14.90 -16.64
N TYR A 71 -8.41 14.10 -15.96
CA TYR A 71 -8.10 12.75 -16.40
C TYR A 71 -9.33 11.85 -16.26
N GLN A 72 -9.68 11.18 -17.34
CA GLN A 72 -10.72 10.15 -17.36
C GLN A 72 -10.04 8.79 -17.26
N ASP A 73 -10.47 7.97 -16.32
CA ASP A 73 -9.90 6.65 -16.13
C ASP A 73 -10.26 5.75 -17.32
N PRO A 74 -9.27 5.17 -18.03
CA PRO A 74 -9.55 4.23 -19.10
C PRO A 74 -10.07 2.90 -18.54
N ALA A 75 -10.82 2.16 -19.35
CA ALA A 75 -11.43 0.89 -18.95
C ALA A 75 -10.39 -0.19 -18.55
N SER A 76 -9.16 -0.08 -19.06
CA SER A 76 -8.02 -0.93 -18.69
C SER A 76 -7.70 -0.87 -17.18
N LEU A 77 -8.01 0.24 -16.51
CA LEU A 77 -7.78 0.41 -15.08
C LEU A 77 -8.93 -0.12 -14.20
N GLU A 78 -10.08 -0.44 -14.79
CA GLU A 78 -11.21 -0.94 -14.01
C GLU A 78 -10.92 -2.32 -13.42
N VAL A 79 -11.27 -2.50 -12.15
CA VAL A 79 -11.11 -3.77 -11.43
C VAL A 79 -12.43 -4.15 -10.77
N ASN A 80 -12.87 -5.39 -10.97
CA ASN A 80 -14.01 -5.95 -10.27
C ASN A 80 -13.52 -7.01 -9.28
N VAL A 81 -13.59 -6.72 -7.99
CA VAL A 81 -13.06 -7.58 -6.93
C VAL A 81 -13.87 -7.40 -5.64
N MET A 82 -13.94 -8.44 -4.80
CA MET A 82 -14.73 -8.42 -3.55
C MET A 82 -16.22 -8.09 -3.77
N GLY A 83 -16.78 -8.45 -4.94
CA GLY A 83 -18.16 -8.11 -5.33
C GLY A 83 -18.37 -6.63 -5.62
N GLN A 84 -17.30 -5.87 -5.85
CA GLN A 84 -17.34 -4.43 -6.05
C GLN A 84 -16.59 -4.01 -7.30
N ARG A 85 -17.07 -2.92 -7.90
CA ARG A 85 -16.42 -2.24 -9.01
C ARG A 85 -15.51 -1.13 -8.47
N PHE A 86 -14.28 -1.11 -8.95
CA PHE A 86 -13.29 -0.06 -8.70
C PHE A 86 -12.96 0.58 -10.04
N ARG A 87 -13.26 1.87 -10.20
CA ARG A 87 -13.05 2.61 -11.46
C ARG A 87 -11.58 2.63 -11.89
N ASN A 88 -10.68 2.67 -10.92
CA ASN A 88 -9.24 2.52 -11.10
C ASN A 88 -8.66 1.83 -9.85
N PRO A 89 -7.45 1.23 -9.92
CA PRO A 89 -6.95 0.38 -8.84
C PRO A 89 -6.20 1.16 -7.76
N VAL A 90 -6.13 2.49 -7.83
CA VAL A 90 -5.28 3.32 -6.96
C VAL A 90 -6.12 3.95 -5.85
N GLY A 91 -5.89 3.54 -4.61
CA GLY A 91 -6.61 4.02 -3.43
C GLY A 91 -5.78 4.84 -2.45
N MET A 92 -6.47 5.61 -1.62
CA MET A 92 -5.88 6.23 -0.44
C MET A 92 -5.80 5.22 0.70
N ALA A 93 -4.61 5.04 1.27
CA ALA A 93 -4.42 4.14 2.42
C ALA A 93 -4.98 4.74 3.73
N ALA A 94 -5.40 3.87 4.66
CA ALA A 94 -5.74 4.32 6.02
C ALA A 94 -4.59 5.06 6.70
N GLY A 95 -4.98 5.95 7.60
CA GLY A 95 -4.11 6.83 8.36
C GLY A 95 -4.05 8.23 7.80
N PHE A 96 -4.44 8.44 6.53
CA PHE A 96 -4.58 9.79 5.97
C PHE A 96 -5.87 10.46 6.46
N ASP A 97 -7.03 9.97 6.03
CA ASP A 97 -8.32 10.49 6.52
C ASP A 97 -8.82 9.63 7.69
N LYS A 98 -8.25 9.87 8.87
CA LYS A 98 -8.53 9.07 10.08
C LYS A 98 -9.99 9.17 10.54
N HIS A 99 -10.65 10.27 10.22
CA HIS A 99 -11.92 10.65 10.83
C HIS A 99 -13.07 10.76 9.80
N GLY A 100 -12.80 10.52 8.51
CA GLY A 100 -13.79 10.64 7.44
C GLY A 100 -14.07 12.08 7.02
N GLU A 101 -13.11 12.99 7.20
CA GLU A 101 -13.21 14.43 6.97
C GLU A 101 -13.08 14.83 5.50
N ALA A 102 -12.33 14.06 4.71
CA ALA A 102 -11.85 14.47 3.39
C ALA A 102 -12.20 13.48 2.27
N VAL A 103 -13.04 12.49 2.53
CA VAL A 103 -13.44 11.44 1.57
C VAL A 103 -13.77 11.97 0.18
N ASP A 104 -14.62 12.99 0.09
CA ASP A 104 -15.02 13.56 -1.21
C ASP A 104 -13.87 14.28 -1.92
N GLY A 105 -13.01 14.98 -1.17
CA GLY A 105 -11.81 15.62 -1.72
C GLY A 105 -10.83 14.59 -2.26
N LEU A 106 -10.67 13.46 -1.57
CA LEU A 106 -9.82 12.36 -2.02
C LEU A 106 -10.32 11.72 -3.33
N TYR A 107 -11.62 11.49 -3.47
CA TYR A 107 -12.16 11.04 -4.77
C TYR A 107 -11.92 12.08 -5.87
N LYS A 108 -12.10 13.38 -5.58
CA LYS A 108 -11.82 14.45 -6.54
C LYS A 108 -10.35 14.52 -6.96
N LEU A 109 -9.40 14.13 -6.10
CA LEU A 109 -8.00 13.99 -6.49
C LEU A 109 -7.77 12.91 -7.54
N GLY A 110 -8.68 11.93 -7.64
CA GLY A 110 -8.65 10.87 -8.64
C GLY A 110 -8.42 9.47 -8.08
N PHE A 111 -8.46 9.27 -6.76
CA PHE A 111 -8.42 7.93 -6.17
C PHE A 111 -9.66 7.12 -6.57
N GLY A 112 -9.46 5.84 -6.92
CA GLY A 112 -10.52 4.89 -7.23
C GLY A 112 -11.25 4.36 -6.00
N PHE A 113 -10.64 4.47 -4.82
CA PHE A 113 -11.25 4.12 -3.54
C PHE A 113 -10.54 4.83 -2.38
N VAL A 114 -11.22 4.98 -1.25
CA VAL A 114 -10.67 5.64 -0.05
C VAL A 114 -10.81 4.72 1.15
N GLU A 115 -9.76 4.55 1.95
CA GLU A 115 -9.81 3.88 3.26
C GLU A 115 -9.69 4.92 4.38
N VAL A 116 -10.76 5.13 5.14
CA VAL A 116 -10.73 5.99 6.34
C VAL A 116 -10.28 5.22 7.58
N GLY A 117 -9.92 5.94 8.64
CA GLY A 117 -9.45 5.35 9.89
C GLY A 117 -7.93 5.23 9.96
N THR A 118 -7.35 4.46 10.88
CA THR A 118 -8.02 3.52 11.78
C THR A 118 -8.87 4.20 12.85
N VAL A 119 -10.13 3.77 12.95
CA VAL A 119 -11.11 4.26 13.94
C VAL A 119 -11.14 3.30 15.13
N THR A 120 -11.18 3.86 16.34
CA THR A 120 -11.32 3.13 17.61
C THR A 120 -12.71 3.35 18.22
N PRO A 121 -13.21 2.45 19.08
CA PRO A 121 -14.51 2.63 19.74
C PRO A 121 -14.68 3.97 20.46
N LYS A 122 -13.79 4.23 21.40
CA LYS A 122 -13.73 5.50 22.14
C LYS A 122 -12.76 6.47 21.46
N PRO A 123 -12.97 7.79 21.63
CA PRO A 123 -11.97 8.77 21.25
C PRO A 123 -10.65 8.51 22.00
N GLN A 124 -9.52 8.78 21.34
CA GLN A 124 -8.21 8.84 21.97
C GLN A 124 -7.27 9.77 21.22
N GLU A 125 -6.44 10.51 21.96
CA GLU A 125 -5.49 11.49 21.41
C GLU A 125 -4.35 10.86 20.60
N GLY A 126 -4.02 9.59 20.89
CA GLY A 126 -2.82 8.91 20.40
C GLY A 126 -1.60 9.14 21.31
N ASN A 127 -0.40 8.88 20.79
CA ASN A 127 0.85 9.09 21.53
C ASN A 127 1.24 10.59 21.53
N PRO A 128 2.09 11.05 22.48
CA PRO A 128 2.54 12.44 22.55
C PRO A 128 3.28 12.91 21.29
N GLN A 129 3.16 14.19 20.96
CA GLN A 129 3.92 14.85 19.88
C GLN A 129 5.36 15.18 20.34
N PRO A 130 6.36 15.24 19.42
CA PRO A 130 6.28 14.91 18.00
C PRO A 130 6.20 13.39 17.76
N ARG A 131 5.36 13.00 16.79
CA ARG A 131 5.01 11.59 16.52
C ARG A 131 4.99 11.23 15.05
N VAL A 132 5.41 12.13 14.18
CA VAL A 132 5.58 11.89 12.74
C VAL A 132 6.79 12.66 12.24
N PHE A 133 7.65 11.98 11.50
CA PHE A 133 8.95 12.45 11.07
C PHE A 133 9.09 12.17 9.58
N ARG A 134 9.35 13.22 8.79
CA ARG A 134 9.74 13.06 7.38
C ARG A 134 11.21 12.72 7.33
N LEU A 135 11.58 11.82 6.43
CA LEU A 135 12.96 11.48 6.08
C LEU A 135 13.15 11.83 4.60
N PRO A 136 13.33 13.11 4.23
CA PRO A 136 13.36 13.53 2.82
C PRO A 136 14.46 12.85 2.01
N SER A 137 15.63 12.59 2.62
CA SER A 137 16.75 11.90 1.98
C SER A 137 16.40 10.48 1.54
N ASP A 138 15.41 9.87 2.19
CA ASP A 138 15.00 8.48 1.98
C ASP A 138 13.61 8.35 1.32
N GLN A 139 12.94 9.47 1.01
CA GLN A 139 11.55 9.49 0.53
C GLN A 139 10.61 8.68 1.45
N ALA A 140 10.79 8.86 2.76
CA ALA A 140 10.21 7.99 3.79
C ALA A 140 9.60 8.77 4.97
N VAL A 141 8.68 8.13 5.69
CA VAL A 141 8.09 8.70 6.91
C VAL A 141 8.13 7.67 8.02
N ILE A 142 8.59 8.09 9.19
CA ILE A 142 8.41 7.35 10.45
C ILE A 142 7.26 7.97 11.23
N ASN A 143 6.33 7.16 11.73
CA ASN A 143 5.26 7.65 12.59
C ASN A 143 4.99 6.72 13.78
N ARG A 144 4.57 7.34 14.87
CA ARG A 144 4.15 6.70 16.11
C ARG A 144 2.83 7.26 16.62
N TYR A 145 1.87 7.53 15.74
CA TYR A 145 0.59 8.16 16.09
C TYR A 145 -0.17 7.42 17.22
N GLY A 146 -0.20 6.08 17.21
CA GLY A 146 -0.91 5.31 18.22
C GLY A 146 -2.43 5.44 18.15
N PHE A 147 -3.01 5.35 16.95
CA PHE A 147 -4.45 5.48 16.69
C PHE A 147 -5.10 6.72 17.31
N ASN A 148 -4.59 7.91 17.02
CA ASN A 148 -5.34 9.14 17.28
C ASN A 148 -6.66 9.09 16.48
N SER A 149 -7.81 9.16 17.18
CA SER A 149 -9.13 8.82 16.66
C SER A 149 -10.20 9.59 17.45
N CYS A 150 -11.17 10.20 16.76
CA CYS A 150 -12.32 10.84 17.41
C CYS A 150 -13.42 9.86 17.85
N GLY A 151 -13.20 8.55 17.69
CA GLY A 151 -14.14 7.52 18.13
C GLY A 151 -15.18 7.13 17.08
N LEU A 152 -15.88 6.01 17.31
CA LEU A 152 -16.87 5.51 16.36
C LEU A 152 -18.06 6.46 16.19
N SER A 153 -18.53 7.08 17.28
CA SER A 153 -19.71 7.94 17.24
C SER A 153 -19.53 9.14 16.30
N GLU A 154 -18.41 9.85 16.40
CA GLU A 154 -18.18 11.03 15.56
C GLU A 154 -17.94 10.65 14.09
N VAL A 155 -17.21 9.57 13.85
CA VAL A 155 -17.02 9.05 12.48
C VAL A 155 -18.34 8.56 11.89
N PHE A 156 -19.19 7.91 12.69
CA PHE A 156 -20.52 7.46 12.26
C PHE A 156 -21.36 8.64 11.79
N GLU A 157 -21.51 9.70 12.60
CA GLU A 157 -22.28 10.89 12.22
C GLU A 157 -21.75 11.51 10.92
N ARG A 158 -20.43 11.62 10.79
CA ARG A 158 -19.79 12.21 9.61
C ARG A 158 -20.03 11.39 8.34
N LEU A 159 -19.90 10.07 8.42
CA LEU A 159 -20.12 9.18 7.28
C LEU A 159 -21.61 9.03 6.97
N LYS A 160 -22.47 8.98 7.98
CA LYS A 160 -23.93 8.91 7.85
C LYS A 160 -24.48 10.14 7.14
N ALA A 161 -23.98 11.33 7.47
CA ALA A 161 -24.37 12.58 6.83
C ALA A 161 -24.13 12.61 5.30
N ARG A 162 -23.26 11.74 4.79
CA ARG A 162 -22.96 11.61 3.36
C ARG A 162 -23.30 10.24 2.76
N GLU A 163 -24.09 9.41 3.46
CA GLU A 163 -24.40 8.04 3.06
C GLU A 163 -25.01 7.95 1.66
N THR A 164 -26.03 8.76 1.35
CA THR A 164 -26.66 8.79 0.01
C THR A 164 -25.64 9.14 -1.08
N LYS A 165 -24.77 10.12 -0.81
CA LYS A 165 -23.72 10.51 -1.76
C LYS A 165 -22.70 9.38 -1.94
N GLN A 166 -22.32 8.70 -0.87
CA GLN A 166 -21.44 7.55 -0.96
C GLN A 166 -22.07 6.43 -1.79
N ALA A 167 -23.35 6.13 -1.60
CA ALA A 167 -24.05 5.11 -2.39
C ALA A 167 -23.99 5.39 -3.90
N GLU A 168 -24.17 6.66 -4.31
CA GLU A 168 -24.02 7.06 -5.72
C GLU A 168 -22.56 6.95 -6.21
N LEU A 169 -21.59 7.32 -5.37
CA LEU A 169 -20.16 7.18 -5.69
C LEU A 169 -19.76 5.70 -5.86
N THR A 170 -20.23 4.82 -4.98
CA THR A 170 -19.97 3.37 -5.04
C THR A 170 -20.55 2.76 -6.32
N LYS A 171 -21.77 3.15 -6.74
CA LYS A 171 -22.37 2.70 -8.02
C LYS A 171 -21.50 3.01 -9.23
N VAL A 172 -20.81 4.16 -9.20
CA VAL A 172 -19.92 4.59 -10.29
C VAL A 172 -18.47 4.14 -10.10
N GLY A 173 -18.23 3.21 -9.18
CA GLY A 173 -16.95 2.54 -8.95
C GLY A 173 -16.00 3.28 -8.02
N LEU A 174 -16.51 4.01 -7.02
CA LEU A 174 -15.70 4.71 -6.01
C LEU A 174 -16.00 4.24 -4.57
N PRO A 175 -15.53 3.03 -4.17
CA PRO A 175 -15.85 2.45 -2.87
C PRO A 175 -15.15 3.12 -1.67
N LEU A 176 -15.82 3.09 -0.52
CA LEU A 176 -15.33 3.53 0.79
C LEU A 176 -14.98 2.35 1.70
N GLY A 177 -13.70 2.22 2.04
CA GLY A 177 -13.21 1.35 3.09
C GLY A 177 -13.22 2.01 4.46
N ILE A 178 -13.53 1.24 5.51
CA ILE A 178 -13.42 1.71 6.91
C ILE A 178 -12.47 0.80 7.68
N ASN A 179 -11.37 1.39 8.14
CA ASN A 179 -10.35 0.69 8.91
C ASN A 179 -10.64 0.77 10.42
N LEU A 180 -10.76 -0.39 11.06
CA LEU A 180 -11.11 -0.55 12.47
C LEU A 180 -9.91 -1.01 13.28
N GLY A 181 -9.81 -0.49 14.51
CA GLY A 181 -8.78 -0.86 15.46
C GLY A 181 -9.30 -0.83 16.89
N LYS A 182 -8.44 -1.23 17.84
CA LYS A 182 -8.76 -1.22 19.27
C LYS A 182 -8.26 0.05 19.97
N ASN A 183 -8.94 0.45 21.04
CA ASN A 183 -8.39 1.46 21.94
C ASN A 183 -7.14 0.93 22.68
N LYS A 184 -6.22 1.85 23.00
CA LYS A 184 -4.94 1.50 23.65
C LYS A 184 -5.12 0.74 24.97
N LEU A 185 -6.11 1.14 25.77
CA LEU A 185 -6.39 0.61 27.11
C LEU A 185 -7.39 -0.55 27.12
N THR A 186 -7.92 -0.97 25.96
CA THR A 186 -8.84 -2.10 25.92
C THR A 186 -8.09 -3.42 26.12
N GLU A 187 -8.55 -4.21 27.08
CA GLU A 187 -8.08 -5.57 27.34
C GLU A 187 -8.63 -6.56 26.29
N ASP A 188 -9.96 -6.63 26.13
CA ASP A 188 -10.59 -7.45 25.08
C ASP A 188 -10.58 -6.73 23.72
N ALA A 189 -9.50 -6.96 22.97
CA ALA A 189 -9.34 -6.42 21.62
C ALA A 189 -10.50 -6.79 20.68
N VAL A 190 -11.09 -7.98 20.83
CA VAL A 190 -12.16 -8.44 19.93
C VAL A 190 -13.40 -7.57 20.09
N SER A 191 -13.77 -7.24 21.33
CA SER A 191 -14.94 -6.39 21.61
C SER A 191 -14.91 -5.06 20.87
N ASP A 192 -13.72 -4.49 20.66
CA ASP A 192 -13.56 -3.21 19.98
C ASP A 192 -13.81 -3.31 18.47
N TYR A 193 -13.35 -4.40 17.84
CA TYR A 193 -13.67 -4.65 16.43
C TYR A 193 -15.16 -4.91 16.24
N LEU A 194 -15.81 -5.67 17.14
CA LEU A 194 -17.25 -5.95 17.04
C LEU A 194 -18.08 -4.66 17.12
N LYS A 195 -17.77 -3.76 18.07
CA LYS A 195 -18.39 -2.42 18.14
C LYS A 195 -18.19 -1.64 16.84
N GLY A 196 -16.99 -1.70 16.27
CA GLY A 196 -16.67 -1.04 15.01
C GLY A 196 -17.51 -1.56 13.84
N ILE A 197 -17.68 -2.89 13.75
CA ILE A 197 -18.50 -3.54 12.72
C ILE A 197 -19.97 -3.16 12.90
N GLN A 198 -20.50 -3.24 14.12
CA GLN A 198 -21.90 -2.89 14.42
C GLN A 198 -22.22 -1.44 14.06
N THR A 199 -21.30 -0.52 14.39
CA THR A 199 -21.53 0.92 14.20
C THR A 199 -21.27 1.36 12.76
N LEU A 200 -20.13 1.00 12.18
CA LEU A 200 -19.68 1.53 10.88
C LEU A 200 -19.89 0.56 9.72
N GLY A 201 -20.13 -0.73 9.98
CA GLY A 201 -20.37 -1.74 8.94
C GLY A 201 -21.47 -1.38 7.95
N PRO A 202 -22.64 -0.88 8.38
CA PRO A 202 -23.70 -0.46 7.44
C PRO A 202 -23.28 0.64 6.47
N LEU A 203 -22.28 1.46 6.82
CA LEU A 203 -21.78 2.59 6.03
C LEU A 203 -20.56 2.24 5.16
N ALA A 204 -19.97 1.07 5.37
CA ALA A 204 -18.72 0.67 4.73
C ALA A 204 -18.97 -0.13 3.45
N ASP A 205 -18.23 0.17 2.39
CA ASP A 205 -18.16 -0.70 1.23
C ASP A 205 -17.24 -1.89 1.45
N TYR A 206 -16.20 -1.74 2.27
CA TYR A 206 -15.47 -2.85 2.88
C TYR A 206 -14.94 -2.44 4.25
N LEU A 207 -14.78 -3.42 5.13
CA LEU A 207 -14.21 -3.23 6.47
C LEU A 207 -12.78 -3.75 6.51
N VAL A 208 -11.93 -3.13 7.31
CA VAL A 208 -10.56 -3.59 7.53
C VAL A 208 -10.32 -3.83 9.01
N VAL A 209 -9.88 -5.04 9.36
CA VAL A 209 -9.40 -5.40 10.70
C VAL A 209 -7.90 -5.12 10.76
N ASN A 210 -7.50 -4.08 11.49
CA ASN A 210 -6.10 -3.68 11.59
C ASN A 210 -5.40 -4.28 12.81
N VAL A 211 -4.67 -5.37 12.59
CA VAL A 211 -3.85 -6.05 13.60
C VAL A 211 -2.36 -5.72 13.49
N SER A 212 -1.98 -4.70 12.72
CA SER A 212 -0.59 -4.53 12.25
C SER A 212 0.09 -3.21 12.63
N SER A 213 -0.61 -2.30 13.32
CA SER A 213 0.00 -1.07 13.83
C SER A 213 1.16 -1.38 14.79
N PRO A 214 2.38 -0.84 14.55
CA PRO A 214 3.49 -0.95 15.51
C PRO A 214 3.33 -0.05 16.74
N ASN A 215 2.33 0.84 16.72
CA ASN A 215 2.24 1.97 17.64
C ASN A 215 1.21 1.75 18.77
N THR A 216 0.58 0.58 18.78
CA THR A 216 -0.35 0.12 19.81
C THR A 216 0.24 -1.14 20.44
N PRO A 217 0.71 -1.08 21.71
CA PRO A 217 1.34 -2.22 22.36
C PRO A 217 0.48 -3.50 22.30
N GLY A 218 1.13 -4.63 22.01
CA GLY A 218 0.49 -5.94 21.93
C GLY A 218 -0.41 -6.19 20.71
N LEU A 219 -0.70 -5.17 19.88
CA LEU A 219 -1.64 -5.34 18.76
C LEU A 219 -1.16 -6.37 17.74
N ARG A 220 0.14 -6.38 17.42
CA ARG A 220 0.74 -7.30 16.45
C ARG A 220 0.71 -8.76 16.90
N ASN A 221 0.52 -9.03 18.19
CA ASN A 221 0.38 -10.39 18.72
C ASN A 221 -0.93 -11.05 18.22
N LEU A 222 -1.94 -10.25 17.82
CA LEU A 222 -3.17 -10.75 17.21
C LEU A 222 -2.95 -11.41 15.85
N GLN A 223 -1.74 -11.35 15.28
CA GLN A 223 -1.38 -12.04 14.04
C GLN A 223 -0.98 -13.51 14.28
N ALA A 224 -0.74 -13.93 15.53
CA ALA A 224 -0.45 -15.32 15.86
C ALA A 224 -1.67 -16.21 15.52
N LYS A 225 -1.43 -17.41 14.97
CA LYS A 225 -2.46 -18.29 14.36
C LYS A 225 -3.75 -18.42 15.19
N GLY A 226 -3.62 -18.77 16.48
CA GLY A 226 -4.75 -18.98 17.38
C GLY A 226 -5.55 -17.70 17.65
N GLU A 227 -4.86 -16.62 18.00
CA GLU A 227 -5.46 -15.31 18.27
C GLU A 227 -6.15 -14.73 17.03
N LEU A 228 -5.49 -14.84 15.88
CA LEU A 228 -6.01 -14.34 14.61
C LEU A 228 -7.28 -15.09 14.23
N ARG A 229 -7.27 -16.42 14.34
CA ARG A 229 -8.45 -17.26 14.08
C ARG A 229 -9.59 -16.88 15.03
N HIS A 230 -9.30 -16.76 16.33
CA HIS A 230 -10.31 -16.39 17.33
C HIS A 230 -10.97 -15.04 17.01
N LEU A 231 -10.15 -14.04 16.68
CA LEU A 231 -10.62 -12.72 16.27
C LEU A 231 -11.49 -12.78 15.01
N LEU A 232 -10.99 -13.40 13.94
CA LEU A 232 -11.66 -13.41 12.65
C LEU A 232 -12.98 -14.19 12.66
N VAL A 233 -13.09 -15.28 13.41
CA VAL A 233 -14.37 -16.01 13.59
C VAL A 233 -15.44 -15.07 14.16
N LYS A 234 -15.10 -14.31 15.20
CA LYS A 234 -16.04 -13.38 15.84
C LYS A 234 -16.37 -12.19 14.93
N VAL A 235 -15.36 -11.61 14.27
CA VAL A 235 -15.53 -10.52 13.31
C VAL A 235 -16.45 -10.92 12.14
N LEU A 236 -16.20 -12.07 11.52
CA LEU A 236 -16.98 -12.51 10.35
C LEU A 236 -18.41 -12.85 10.75
N ARG A 237 -18.60 -13.47 11.93
CA ARG A 237 -19.94 -13.69 12.49
C ARG A 237 -20.67 -12.38 12.71
N GLU A 238 -20.01 -11.38 13.30
CA GLU A 238 -20.63 -10.07 13.53
C GLU A 238 -20.98 -9.35 12.23
N ARG A 239 -20.11 -9.42 11.22
CA ARG A 239 -20.41 -8.90 9.88
C ARG A 239 -21.63 -9.60 9.28
N ASP A 240 -21.73 -10.92 9.44
CA ASP A 240 -22.86 -11.70 8.90
C ASP A 240 -24.19 -11.43 9.64
N LEU A 241 -24.15 -10.80 10.83
CA LEU A 241 -25.34 -10.33 11.56
C LEU A 241 -25.82 -8.93 11.10
N LEU A 242 -25.03 -8.20 10.31
CA LEU A 242 -25.44 -6.89 9.80
C LEU A 242 -26.67 -7.02 8.89
N GLN A 243 -27.65 -6.15 9.12
CA GLN A 243 -28.83 -6.09 8.27
C GLN A 243 -28.53 -5.37 6.95
N GLY A 244 -29.05 -5.89 5.85
CA GLY A 244 -28.90 -5.31 4.52
C GLY A 244 -28.90 -6.37 3.42
N SER A 245 -29.08 -5.93 2.18
CA SER A 245 -29.06 -6.82 1.01
C SER A 245 -27.64 -7.24 0.57
N ARG A 246 -26.60 -6.55 1.08
CA ARG A 246 -25.20 -6.82 0.71
C ARG A 246 -24.40 -7.36 1.88
N LYS A 247 -23.56 -8.35 1.59
CA LYS A 247 -22.52 -8.82 2.51
C LYS A 247 -21.29 -7.93 2.38
N VAL A 248 -21.02 -7.09 3.38
CA VAL A 248 -19.89 -6.13 3.37
C VAL A 248 -18.56 -6.90 3.50
N PRO A 249 -17.65 -6.88 2.52
CA PRO A 249 -16.35 -7.56 2.60
C PRO A 249 -15.53 -7.16 3.83
N VAL A 250 -14.86 -8.12 4.45
CA VAL A 250 -13.93 -7.91 5.57
C VAL A 250 -12.52 -8.27 5.13
N LEU A 251 -11.60 -7.32 5.25
CA LEU A 251 -10.19 -7.50 4.93
C LEU A 251 -9.33 -7.52 6.20
N LEU A 252 -8.26 -8.31 6.19
CA LEU A 252 -7.24 -8.30 7.23
C LEU A 252 -6.04 -7.45 6.78
N LYS A 253 -5.60 -6.48 7.60
CA LYS A 253 -4.37 -5.69 7.32
C LYS A 253 -3.19 -6.19 8.15
N ILE A 254 -2.17 -6.70 7.47
CA ILE A 254 -1.01 -7.37 8.10
C ILE A 254 0.25 -6.50 8.12
N ALA A 255 1.16 -6.82 9.03
CA ALA A 255 2.48 -6.19 9.09
C ALA A 255 3.40 -6.81 8.03
N PRO A 256 4.41 -6.07 7.55
CA PRO A 256 5.45 -6.65 6.69
C PRO A 256 6.48 -7.45 7.50
N ASP A 257 6.60 -7.18 8.80
CA ASP A 257 7.59 -7.74 9.72
C ASP A 257 7.17 -9.14 10.22
N LEU A 258 7.05 -10.11 9.30
CA LEU A 258 6.57 -11.47 9.58
C LEU A 258 7.57 -12.51 9.11
N CYS A 259 7.81 -13.55 9.92
CA CYS A 259 8.60 -14.69 9.48
C CYS A 259 7.80 -15.57 8.50
N ALA A 260 8.47 -16.51 7.82
CA ALA A 260 7.80 -17.39 6.85
C ALA A 260 6.67 -18.20 7.48
N GLN A 261 6.84 -18.67 8.72
CA GLN A 261 5.82 -19.42 9.44
C GLN A 261 4.60 -18.55 9.77
N ASP A 262 4.81 -17.30 10.23
CA ASP A 262 3.70 -16.37 10.51
C ASP A 262 2.89 -16.07 9.24
N LYS A 263 3.57 -15.87 8.10
CA LYS A 263 2.89 -15.67 6.81
C LYS A 263 2.04 -16.89 6.42
N GLN A 264 2.60 -18.09 6.58
CA GLN A 264 1.88 -19.33 6.30
C GLN A 264 0.67 -19.51 7.23
N ASP A 265 0.83 -19.24 8.53
CA ASP A 265 -0.24 -19.35 9.51
C ASP A 265 -1.37 -18.35 9.23
N ILE A 266 -1.03 -17.11 8.86
CA ILE A 266 -2.02 -16.12 8.40
C ILE A 266 -2.73 -16.63 7.14
N ALA A 267 -1.98 -17.12 6.15
CA ALA A 267 -2.54 -17.63 4.89
C ALA A 267 -3.52 -18.79 5.12
N ASP A 268 -3.17 -19.73 5.99
CA ASP A 268 -4.04 -20.84 6.39
C ASP A 268 -5.35 -20.32 6.98
N VAL A 269 -5.28 -19.40 7.96
CA VAL A 269 -6.45 -18.86 8.65
C VAL A 269 -7.35 -18.07 7.71
N VAL A 270 -6.79 -17.21 6.84
CA VAL A 270 -7.63 -16.41 5.93
C VAL A 270 -8.31 -17.26 4.86
N ARG A 271 -7.66 -18.34 4.39
CA ARG A 271 -8.26 -19.30 3.46
C ARG A 271 -9.36 -20.12 4.12
N GLU A 272 -9.07 -20.64 5.31
CA GLU A 272 -10.00 -21.47 6.07
C GLU A 272 -11.29 -20.71 6.39
N LEU A 273 -11.15 -19.48 6.90
CA LEU A 273 -12.29 -18.65 7.28
C LEU A 273 -12.91 -17.89 6.10
N ARG A 274 -12.32 -18.02 4.90
CA ARG A 274 -12.75 -17.33 3.67
C ARG A 274 -12.87 -15.82 3.88
N VAL A 275 -11.83 -15.21 4.44
CA VAL A 275 -11.73 -13.75 4.57
C VAL A 275 -11.77 -13.14 3.17
N ASP A 276 -12.50 -12.04 3.00
CA ASP A 276 -12.82 -11.51 1.67
C ASP A 276 -11.62 -10.85 0.96
N GLY A 277 -10.56 -10.52 1.70
CA GLY A 277 -9.30 -10.04 1.17
C GLY A 277 -8.26 -9.73 2.25
N ILE A 278 -7.06 -9.34 1.83
CA ILE A 278 -5.99 -8.90 2.73
C ILE A 278 -5.33 -7.61 2.23
N ILE A 279 -4.86 -6.77 3.15
CA ILE A 279 -4.10 -5.56 2.85
C ILE A 279 -2.64 -5.76 3.26
N VAL A 280 -1.75 -5.65 2.28
CA VAL A 280 -0.34 -6.01 2.39
C VAL A 280 0.52 -4.84 1.89
N SER A 281 1.11 -4.01 2.74
CA SER A 281 1.21 -4.14 4.19
C SER A 281 1.05 -2.81 4.93
N ASN A 282 1.05 -2.91 6.27
CA ASN A 282 1.30 -1.78 7.14
C ASN A 282 2.78 -1.32 7.09
N THR A 283 3.13 -0.35 7.92
CA THR A 283 4.50 0.13 8.15
C THR A 283 5.42 -0.93 8.78
N THR A 284 6.72 -0.84 8.50
CA THR A 284 7.76 -1.73 9.06
C THR A 284 8.40 -1.13 10.30
N VAL A 285 8.77 -1.96 11.29
CA VAL A 285 9.63 -1.52 12.40
C VAL A 285 11.13 -1.66 12.07
N SER A 286 11.46 -2.38 10.99
CA SER A 286 12.85 -2.48 10.53
C SER A 286 13.41 -1.11 10.13
N ARG A 287 14.74 -1.01 10.21
CA ARG A 287 15.52 0.16 9.79
C ARG A 287 16.61 -0.32 8.86
N PRO A 288 16.39 -0.29 7.53
CA PRO A 288 17.42 -0.65 6.58
C PRO A 288 18.68 0.21 6.78
N GLU A 289 19.86 -0.41 6.67
CA GLU A 289 21.14 0.30 6.81
C GLU A 289 21.34 1.38 5.75
N SER A 290 20.60 1.30 4.64
CA SER A 290 20.62 2.29 3.56
C SER A 290 19.96 3.63 3.92
N LEU A 291 19.28 3.74 5.07
CA LEU A 291 18.65 4.99 5.51
C LEU A 291 19.71 6.05 5.81
N ARG A 292 19.48 7.27 5.31
CA ARG A 292 20.43 8.39 5.39
C ARG A 292 19.96 9.51 6.31
N ASP A 293 18.66 9.67 6.50
CA ASP A 293 18.13 10.77 7.29
C ASP A 293 18.44 10.61 8.78
N SER A 294 18.76 11.72 9.45
CA SER A 294 19.00 11.75 10.89
C SER A 294 17.83 11.24 11.73
N SER A 295 16.60 11.39 11.23
CA SER A 295 15.37 10.93 11.89
C SER A 295 15.14 9.42 11.77
N SER A 296 16.02 8.68 11.09
CA SER A 296 15.92 7.22 10.92
C SER A 296 15.88 6.45 12.23
N LYS A 297 16.44 7.01 13.31
CA LYS A 297 16.47 6.41 14.66
C LYS A 297 15.18 6.61 15.46
N GLU A 298 14.23 7.40 14.94
CA GLU A 298 12.96 7.65 15.62
C GLU A 298 12.15 6.36 15.78
N ALA A 299 11.50 6.21 16.93
CA ALA A 299 10.60 5.08 17.19
C ALA A 299 9.33 5.18 16.34
N GLY A 300 8.79 4.02 15.94
CA GLY A 300 7.54 3.90 15.21
C GLY A 300 7.68 3.13 13.90
N GLY A 301 6.62 3.15 13.10
CA GLY A 301 6.57 2.49 11.80
C GLY A 301 7.16 3.34 10.67
N LEU A 302 8.09 2.77 9.92
CA LEU A 302 8.69 3.30 8.69
C LEU A 302 7.80 2.97 7.49
N SER A 303 7.64 3.96 6.62
CA SER A 303 6.85 3.91 5.39
C SER A 303 7.60 4.63 4.26
N GLY A 304 7.11 4.51 3.02
CA GLY A 304 7.71 5.13 1.85
C GLY A 304 8.68 4.21 1.13
N GLN A 305 9.62 4.79 0.41
CA GLN A 305 10.46 4.03 -0.53
C GLN A 305 11.24 2.86 0.10
N PRO A 306 11.82 2.97 1.31
CA PRO A 306 12.55 1.88 1.94
C PRO A 306 11.70 0.63 2.24
N LEU A 307 10.37 0.79 2.34
CA LEU A 307 9.42 -0.31 2.56
C LEU A 307 9.07 -1.04 1.24
N LYS A 308 9.32 -0.45 0.08
CA LYS A 308 8.78 -0.90 -1.21
C LYS A 308 9.03 -2.38 -1.47
N THR A 309 10.31 -2.78 -1.45
CA THR A 309 10.73 -4.15 -1.78
C THR A 309 10.14 -5.16 -0.81
N MET A 310 10.28 -4.93 0.50
CA MET A 310 9.72 -5.80 1.54
C MET A 310 8.21 -5.96 1.38
N ALA A 311 7.46 -4.87 1.17
CA ALA A 311 6.02 -4.94 0.98
C ALA A 311 5.63 -5.71 -0.28
N THR A 312 6.34 -5.53 -1.41
CA THR A 312 6.10 -6.30 -2.64
C THR A 312 6.39 -7.80 -2.44
N GLU A 313 7.46 -8.16 -1.71
CA GLU A 313 7.74 -9.57 -1.39
C GLU A 313 6.65 -10.19 -0.53
N VAL A 314 6.12 -9.47 0.45
CA VAL A 314 5.00 -9.99 1.26
C VAL A 314 3.74 -10.15 0.41
N VAL A 315 3.46 -9.26 -0.56
CA VAL A 315 2.37 -9.45 -1.54
C VAL A 315 2.59 -10.76 -2.31
N ARG A 316 3.80 -10.98 -2.82
CA ARG A 316 4.15 -12.18 -3.59
C ARG A 316 3.98 -13.47 -2.76
N ASP A 317 4.48 -13.46 -1.53
CA ASP A 317 4.36 -14.60 -0.61
C ASP A 317 2.90 -14.90 -0.30
N MET A 318 2.12 -13.89 0.10
CA MET A 318 0.73 -14.10 0.47
C MET A 318 -0.13 -14.53 -0.74
N TYR A 319 0.13 -14.00 -1.94
CA TYR A 319 -0.56 -14.44 -3.15
C TYR A 319 -0.30 -15.93 -3.43
N ARG A 320 0.96 -16.36 -3.34
CA ARG A 320 1.35 -17.76 -3.51
C ARG A 320 0.72 -18.66 -2.44
N MET A 321 0.84 -18.30 -1.17
CA MET A 321 0.33 -19.08 -0.03
C MET A 321 -1.21 -19.15 0.00
N THR A 322 -1.88 -18.15 -0.56
CA THR A 322 -3.34 -18.13 -0.75
C THR A 322 -3.80 -18.69 -2.09
N GLU A 323 -2.88 -19.20 -2.91
CA GLU A 323 -3.14 -19.73 -4.26
C GLU A 323 -3.89 -18.75 -5.18
N GLY A 324 -3.67 -17.44 -4.97
CA GLY A 324 -4.38 -16.39 -5.70
C GLY A 324 -5.89 -16.32 -5.46
N LYS A 325 -6.42 -17.05 -4.46
CA LYS A 325 -7.86 -17.12 -4.15
C LYS A 325 -8.34 -15.99 -3.25
N ILE A 326 -7.44 -15.34 -2.52
CA ILE A 326 -7.75 -14.24 -1.61
C ILE A 326 -7.28 -12.92 -2.26
N PRO A 327 -8.19 -11.98 -2.57
CA PRO A 327 -7.82 -10.68 -3.10
C PRO A 327 -6.82 -9.93 -2.21
N ILE A 328 -5.84 -9.26 -2.83
CA ILE A 328 -4.81 -8.49 -2.12
C ILE A 328 -4.90 -7.02 -2.51
N ILE A 329 -4.92 -6.13 -1.52
CA ILE A 329 -4.64 -4.71 -1.69
C ILE A 329 -3.16 -4.47 -1.34
N GLY A 330 -2.34 -4.14 -2.33
CA GLY A 330 -0.90 -3.91 -2.18
C GLY A 330 -0.58 -2.49 -1.72
N VAL A 331 0.22 -2.33 -0.67
CA VAL A 331 0.50 -1.05 -0.03
C VAL A 331 1.95 -1.02 0.43
N GLY A 332 2.63 0.12 0.25
CA GLY A 332 3.99 0.35 0.75
C GLY A 332 4.96 0.74 -0.36
N GLY A 333 5.46 1.97 -0.31
CA GLY A 333 6.48 2.49 -1.22
C GLY A 333 6.03 2.67 -2.68
N ILE A 334 4.73 2.84 -2.93
CA ILE A 334 4.22 3.09 -4.29
C ILE A 334 4.35 4.58 -4.59
N ALA A 335 5.14 4.93 -5.61
CA ALA A 335 5.43 6.30 -6.00
C ALA A 335 5.37 6.52 -7.53
N SER A 336 5.10 5.48 -8.31
CA SER A 336 5.01 5.49 -9.79
C SER A 336 4.04 4.41 -10.29
N GLY A 337 3.66 4.48 -11.57
CA GLY A 337 2.90 3.42 -12.24
C GLY A 337 3.65 2.08 -12.28
N GLN A 338 4.97 2.11 -12.40
CA GLN A 338 5.81 0.90 -12.30
C GLN A 338 5.68 0.24 -10.94
N ASP A 339 5.77 1.00 -9.84
CA ASP A 339 5.63 0.42 -8.49
C ASP A 339 4.24 -0.18 -8.26
N ALA A 340 3.20 0.41 -8.88
CA ALA A 340 1.84 -0.13 -8.84
C ALA A 340 1.76 -1.44 -9.64
N LEU A 341 2.30 -1.46 -10.86
CA LEU A 341 2.32 -2.65 -11.72
C LEU A 341 3.13 -3.78 -11.08
N ASP A 342 4.28 -3.49 -10.47
CA ASP A 342 5.10 -4.49 -9.77
C ASP A 342 4.30 -5.21 -8.67
N LYS A 343 3.50 -4.46 -7.89
CA LYS A 343 2.63 -5.05 -6.88
C LYS A 343 1.46 -5.82 -7.49
N ILE A 344 0.89 -5.33 -8.57
CA ILE A 344 -0.18 -6.01 -9.29
C ILE A 344 0.32 -7.36 -9.82
N ARG A 345 1.45 -7.36 -10.53
CA ARG A 345 2.11 -8.57 -11.04
C ARG A 345 2.54 -9.53 -9.94
N ALA A 346 2.93 -9.02 -8.78
CA ALA A 346 3.20 -9.83 -7.59
C ALA A 346 1.95 -10.49 -6.99
N GLY A 347 0.74 -9.98 -7.28
CA GLY A 347 -0.52 -10.59 -6.85
C GLY A 347 -1.60 -9.62 -6.35
N ALA A 348 -1.33 -8.33 -6.28
CA ALA A 348 -2.32 -7.35 -5.82
C ALA A 348 -3.40 -7.09 -6.88
N SER A 349 -4.67 -7.06 -6.47
CA SER A 349 -5.79 -6.64 -7.32
C SER A 349 -5.98 -5.13 -7.31
N LEU A 350 -5.63 -4.49 -6.19
CA LEU A 350 -5.71 -3.05 -5.98
C LEU A 350 -4.43 -2.58 -5.28
N VAL A 351 -4.14 -1.29 -5.32
CA VAL A 351 -3.01 -0.70 -4.63
C VAL A 351 -3.41 0.52 -3.80
N GLN A 352 -2.71 0.80 -2.70
CA GLN A 352 -2.85 2.06 -1.96
C GLN A 352 -1.51 2.78 -1.81
N LEU A 353 -1.58 4.11 -1.76
CA LEU A 353 -0.44 4.97 -1.47
C LEU A 353 -0.74 5.95 -0.34
N TYR A 354 0.34 6.43 0.29
CA TYR A 354 0.28 7.51 1.28
C TYR A 354 1.57 8.33 1.22
N THR A 355 2.71 7.74 1.58
CA THR A 355 3.97 8.49 1.77
C THR A 355 4.39 9.29 0.54
N ALA A 356 4.22 8.75 -0.67
CA ALA A 356 4.57 9.45 -1.90
C ALA A 356 3.75 10.74 -2.12
N LEU A 357 2.49 10.81 -1.65
CA LEU A 357 1.67 12.01 -1.71
C LEU A 357 2.27 13.15 -0.86
N VAL A 358 2.92 12.82 0.27
CA VAL A 358 3.61 13.78 1.13
C VAL A 358 4.79 14.46 0.41
N TYR A 359 5.38 13.76 -0.56
CA TYR A 359 6.55 14.23 -1.29
C TYR A 359 6.24 14.86 -2.63
N GLN A 360 5.36 14.24 -3.41
CA GLN A 360 5.09 14.63 -4.79
C GLN A 360 3.79 15.43 -4.97
N GLY A 361 2.93 15.47 -3.94
CA GLY A 361 1.68 16.22 -3.97
C GLY A 361 0.58 15.58 -4.84
N PRO A 362 -0.60 16.19 -4.90
CA PRO A 362 -1.79 15.58 -5.49
C PRO A 362 -1.70 15.13 -6.96
N PRO A 363 -0.96 15.80 -7.87
CA PRO A 363 -0.85 15.35 -9.27
C PRO A 363 -0.32 13.92 -9.44
N LEU A 364 0.40 13.40 -8.43
CA LEU A 364 0.93 12.03 -8.39
C LEU A 364 -0.11 10.96 -8.74
N ILE A 365 -1.36 11.12 -8.30
CA ILE A 365 -2.39 10.10 -8.47
C ILE A 365 -2.69 9.92 -9.96
N THR A 366 -2.83 11.03 -10.69
CA THR A 366 -3.06 11.00 -12.14
C THR A 366 -1.83 10.49 -12.88
N LYS A 367 -0.62 10.85 -12.44
CA LYS A 367 0.63 10.33 -12.98
C LYS A 367 0.68 8.80 -12.90
N ILE A 368 0.47 8.23 -11.72
CA ILE A 368 0.51 6.77 -11.50
C ILE A 368 -0.50 6.06 -12.40
N LYS A 369 -1.72 6.59 -12.53
CA LYS A 369 -2.76 5.99 -13.38
C LYS A 369 -2.39 5.99 -14.86
N LYS A 370 -1.82 7.10 -15.36
CA LYS A 370 -1.35 7.20 -16.75
C LYS A 370 -0.19 6.25 -17.03
N GLU A 371 0.80 6.24 -16.16
CA GLU A 371 1.95 5.36 -16.27
C GLU A 371 1.52 3.89 -16.21
N LEU A 372 0.60 3.54 -15.30
CA LEU A 372 0.08 2.17 -15.20
C LEU A 372 -0.66 1.75 -16.47
N ASP A 373 -1.55 2.58 -17.02
CA ASP A 373 -2.25 2.27 -18.28
C ASP A 373 -1.26 2.06 -19.45
N GLN A 374 -0.26 2.94 -19.57
CA GLN A 374 0.78 2.80 -20.57
C GLN A 374 1.57 1.49 -20.40
N LEU A 375 2.01 1.18 -19.18
CA LEU A 375 2.78 -0.03 -18.90
C LEU A 375 1.98 -1.31 -19.13
N LEU A 376 0.66 -1.31 -18.89
CA LEU A 376 -0.21 -2.43 -19.22
C LEU A 376 -0.19 -2.70 -20.73
N GLN A 377 -0.34 -1.65 -21.54
CA GLN A 377 -0.30 -1.76 -23.00
C GLN A 377 1.08 -2.23 -23.50
N GLU A 378 2.16 -1.66 -22.97
CA GLU A 378 3.54 -2.04 -23.31
C GLU A 378 3.85 -3.51 -22.97
N GLN A 379 3.26 -4.04 -21.89
CA GLN A 379 3.44 -5.43 -21.48
C GLN A 379 2.38 -6.40 -22.04
N GLY A 380 1.49 -5.91 -22.92
CA GLY A 380 0.50 -6.73 -23.60
C GLY A 380 -0.70 -7.15 -22.73
N PHE A 381 -0.95 -6.46 -21.62
CA PHE A 381 -2.14 -6.67 -20.79
C PHE A 381 -3.28 -5.76 -21.26
N ALA A 382 -4.47 -6.34 -21.48
CA ALA A 382 -5.68 -5.58 -21.82
C ALA A 382 -6.27 -4.85 -20.60
N SER A 383 -5.98 -5.30 -19.38
CA SER A 383 -6.48 -4.68 -18.15
C SER A 383 -5.60 -4.99 -16.93
N VAL A 384 -5.79 -4.21 -15.86
CA VAL A 384 -5.20 -4.48 -14.53
C VAL A 384 -5.52 -5.91 -14.09
N SER A 385 -6.76 -6.36 -14.28
CA SER A 385 -7.22 -7.69 -13.87
C SER A 385 -6.42 -8.82 -14.52
N GLU A 386 -5.96 -8.63 -15.76
CA GLU A 386 -5.11 -9.59 -16.45
C GLU A 386 -3.68 -9.60 -15.89
N ALA A 387 -3.16 -8.45 -15.47
CA ALA A 387 -1.82 -8.34 -14.90
C ALA A 387 -1.70 -8.93 -13.47
N VAL A 388 -2.82 -9.09 -12.74
CA VAL A 388 -2.81 -9.61 -11.35
C VAL A 388 -2.11 -10.95 -11.27
N GLY A 389 -1.03 -11.04 -10.50
CA GLY A 389 -0.30 -12.29 -10.26
C GLY A 389 0.46 -12.83 -11.48
N ALA A 390 0.70 -12.00 -12.51
CA ALA A 390 1.38 -12.42 -13.74
C ALA A 390 2.73 -13.12 -13.49
N ASP A 391 3.50 -12.66 -12.49
CA ASP A 391 4.82 -13.23 -12.17
C ASP A 391 4.73 -14.71 -11.71
N HIS A 392 3.57 -15.16 -11.24
CA HIS A 392 3.35 -16.54 -10.78
C HIS A 392 2.89 -17.49 -11.88
N ARG A 393 2.50 -16.96 -13.05
CA ARG A 393 2.08 -17.78 -14.20
C ARG A 393 3.25 -18.15 -15.10
N SER A 394 4.21 -17.23 -15.23
CA SER A 394 5.43 -17.41 -16.05
C SER A 394 6.33 -18.55 -15.56
N SER A 395 6.31 -18.86 -14.26
CA SER A 395 7.10 -19.96 -13.68
C SER A 395 6.52 -21.35 -13.96
N LYS A 396 5.20 -21.47 -14.15
CA LYS A 396 4.55 -22.75 -14.46
C LYS A 396 4.78 -23.20 -15.91
N SER A 397 4.90 -22.27 -16.86
CA SER A 397 5.20 -22.60 -18.26
C SER A 397 6.63 -23.08 -18.48
N ALA A 398 7.58 -22.64 -17.64
CA ALA A 398 8.98 -23.09 -17.72
C ALA A 398 9.21 -24.46 -17.07
N GLN A 399 8.37 -24.87 -16.10
CA GLN A 399 8.43 -26.20 -15.49
C GLN A 399 7.64 -27.28 -16.26
N ALA A 400 6.78 -26.88 -17.21
CA ALA A 400 6.02 -27.81 -18.05
C ALA A 400 6.74 -28.18 -19.37
N SER A 401 7.95 -27.65 -19.60
CA SER A 401 8.72 -27.85 -20.85
C SER A 401 9.96 -28.73 -20.70
N GLU A 402 10.16 -29.41 -19.57
CA GLU A 402 11.14 -30.51 -19.48
C GLU A 402 10.50 -31.81 -19.99
N PRO A 403 11.04 -32.46 -21.04
CA PRO A 403 10.60 -33.78 -21.46
C PRO A 403 10.98 -34.80 -20.38
N SER A 404 10.01 -35.57 -19.90
CA SER A 404 10.27 -36.80 -19.15
C SER A 404 10.86 -37.86 -20.10
N ASP A 405 12.19 -37.95 -20.18
CA ASP A 405 12.84 -39.09 -20.81
C ASP A 405 12.69 -40.33 -19.91
N SER A 406 11.66 -41.13 -20.20
CA SER A 406 11.62 -42.54 -19.80
C SER A 406 10.72 -43.33 -20.75
N GLU A 407 11.18 -43.53 -22.00
CA GLU A 407 10.78 -44.67 -22.81
C GLU A 407 11.95 -45.67 -22.85
N GLU A 408 11.97 -46.61 -21.91
CA GLU A 408 12.79 -47.82 -22.02
C GLU A 408 12.08 -48.80 -22.94
N GLN A 409 12.49 -48.81 -24.22
CA GLN A 409 12.11 -49.85 -25.17
C GLN A 409 12.82 -51.16 -24.84
N GLN A 410 11.99 -52.16 -24.57
CA GLN A 410 12.32 -53.55 -24.33
C GLN A 410 12.74 -54.23 -25.64
N ILE A 411 14.02 -54.63 -25.78
CA ILE A 411 14.45 -55.57 -26.83
C ILE A 411 15.26 -56.70 -26.20
N ASN A 412 14.71 -57.91 -26.31
CA ASN A 412 15.31 -59.20 -25.96
C ASN A 412 16.38 -59.60 -27.00
N GLY A 413 17.52 -60.14 -26.55
CA GLY A 413 18.45 -60.93 -27.38
C GLY A 413 19.70 -61.39 -26.61
N PRO A 414 20.17 -62.65 -26.72
CA PRO A 414 21.01 -63.29 -25.69
C PRO A 414 22.50 -63.44 -26.02
N PHE A 415 23.32 -63.56 -24.96
CA PHE A 415 24.60 -64.27 -24.82
C PHE A 415 25.69 -64.12 -25.91
N MET A 416 26.87 -63.60 -25.53
CA MET A 416 28.08 -64.45 -25.36
C MET A 416 29.32 -63.67 -24.85
N CYS A 417 30.08 -64.41 -24.04
CA CYS A 417 31.36 -64.13 -23.41
C CYS A 417 32.51 -64.01 -24.42
N HIS A 418 33.45 -63.06 -24.25
CA HIS A 418 34.87 -63.32 -24.48
C HIS A 418 35.81 -62.39 -23.69
N GLN A 419 36.93 -62.99 -23.29
CA GLN A 419 37.98 -62.53 -22.37
C GLN A 419 39.03 -61.59 -22.98
N ARG A 420 39.92 -61.12 -22.09
CA ARG A 420 41.32 -60.63 -22.21
C ARG A 420 41.44 -59.10 -22.05
N THR A 421 41.86 -58.57 -20.90
CA THR A 421 43.20 -58.56 -20.25
C THR A 421 44.30 -58.00 -21.17
N VAL A 422 44.90 -56.85 -20.77
CA VAL A 422 46.35 -56.67 -20.49
C VAL A 422 46.78 -55.17 -20.58
N GLN A 423 47.41 -54.71 -19.48
CA GLN A 423 48.50 -53.71 -19.27
C GLN A 423 48.39 -52.28 -19.84
N LEU A 424 48.50 -51.20 -19.04
CA LEU A 424 49.58 -50.69 -18.15
C LEU A 424 50.61 -49.83 -18.91
N ILE A 425 50.52 -48.51 -18.77
CA ILE A 425 51.66 -47.58 -18.83
C ILE A 425 51.46 -46.47 -17.79
N LEU A 426 52.35 -46.46 -16.80
CA LEU A 426 52.70 -45.36 -15.91
C LEU A 426 53.63 -44.38 -16.65
N PHE A 427 53.51 -43.07 -16.39
CA PHE A 427 54.70 -42.22 -16.19
C PHE A 427 54.37 -40.99 -15.32
N PHE A 428 55.37 -40.66 -14.49
CA PHE A 428 55.41 -39.72 -13.38
C PHE A 428 55.46 -38.22 -13.78
N HIS A 429 54.80 -37.37 -12.97
CA HIS A 429 55.25 -36.13 -12.26
C HIS A 429 56.68 -35.54 -12.47
N PRO A 430 57.06 -34.35 -11.91
CA PRO A 430 56.36 -33.09 -11.54
C PRO A 430 57.22 -31.78 -11.75
N GLN A 431 56.80 -30.66 -11.09
CA GLN A 431 57.53 -29.42 -10.66
C GLN A 431 57.21 -28.14 -11.47
N GLY A 432 57.03 -26.94 -10.89
CA GLY A 432 57.11 -26.37 -9.52
C GLY A 432 56.53 -24.93 -9.56
N LEU A 433 55.85 -24.40 -8.52
CA LEU A 433 56.39 -23.59 -7.39
C LEU A 433 57.32 -22.44 -7.88
N TYR A 434 57.22 -21.14 -7.56
CA TYR A 434 56.80 -20.29 -6.42
C TYR A 434 56.90 -18.82 -6.98
N ARG A 435 56.35 -17.72 -6.45
CA ARG A 435 56.72 -17.05 -5.19
C ARG A 435 55.95 -15.73 -4.98
N HIS A 436 55.68 -15.47 -3.71
CA HIS A 436 55.19 -14.24 -3.08
C HIS A 436 56.19 -13.06 -3.08
N ASN A 437 55.66 -11.83 -3.07
CA ASN A 437 55.85 -10.73 -2.09
C ASN A 437 55.96 -9.34 -2.73
N LEU A 438 54.99 -8.45 -2.45
CA LEU A 438 55.12 -7.30 -1.53
C LEU A 438 53.74 -6.73 -1.21
#